data_AF-A0A3D5K1U1-F1
#
_entry.id   AF-A0A3D5K1U1-F1
#
_cell.length_a   1.000
_cell.length_b   1.000
_cell.length_c   1.000
_cell.angle_alpha   90.00
_cell.angle_beta   90.00
_cell.angle_gamma   90.00
#
_symmetry.space_group_name_H-M   'P 1'
#
loop_
_entity.id
_entity.type
_entity.pdbx_description
1 polymer ?
#
loop_
_entity_poly.entity_id
_entity_poly.type
_entity_poly.pdbx_seq_one_letter_code
_entity_poly.pdbx_strand_id
1 'polypeptide(L)'
;MAIGSESVQASSSDIGDSLSMANKIIGSGGSSNSGDRSRTAEFVELAIPVIGEDNRITGLHTLGLQAAWRFEQYSDFGNTDNPKFSIKYAPTERLLFRSTYQTVFKAPSLYHLYMGNTISYPTLRDPASGDEGMQYKTRSGGNAGLTPEESDNISAGVLYDVPMPENMTLSLGVGYFKYDLEDQIASIGAQYMMNNEDRFQDKINRNPQTDAGKSATNPGPDVRFGTEDSPEWGEDDTVGGGIPGSINYIDNSYANIAEVQVEGLDFNVNYAISTTTHGTFACDIYVAYIDSYDQQSRPTDPSAELAGT
;
A
#
# COMPACT_ATOMS: atom_id res chain seq x y z
N MET A 1 33.31 -1.50 1.37
CA MET A 1 32.48 -0.31 1.16
C MET A 1 32.22 -0.17 -0.31
N ALA A 2 30.97 0.07 -0.69
CA ALA A 2 30.55 0.37 -2.05
C ALA A 2 29.75 1.66 -2.05
N ILE A 3 29.89 2.47 -3.11
CA ILE A 3 29.14 3.70 -3.32
C ILE A 3 28.76 3.71 -4.80
N GLY A 4 27.56 4.14 -5.14
CA GLY A 4 27.14 4.25 -6.52
C GLY A 4 25.99 5.24 -6.73
N SER A 5 25.72 5.50 -8.00
CA SER A 5 24.62 6.34 -8.46
C SER A 5 23.99 5.71 -9.70
N GLU A 6 22.69 5.90 -9.87
CA GLU A 6 21.90 5.34 -10.95
C GLU A 6 20.86 6.35 -11.41
N SER A 7 20.79 6.64 -12.71
CA SER A 7 19.77 7.53 -13.29
C SER A 7 18.93 6.79 -14.32
N VAL A 8 17.61 6.95 -14.24
CA VAL A 8 16.62 6.28 -15.09
C VAL A 8 15.62 7.29 -15.59
N GLN A 9 15.23 7.17 -16.86
CA GLN A 9 14.09 7.88 -17.45
C GLN A 9 13.06 6.87 -17.94
N ALA A 10 11.80 7.12 -17.62
CA ALA A 10 10.65 6.32 -18.03
C ALA A 10 9.57 7.22 -18.61
N SER A 11 8.91 6.75 -19.65
CA SER A 11 7.83 7.47 -20.33
C SER A 11 6.66 6.53 -20.57
N SER A 12 5.44 7.01 -20.44
CA SER A 12 4.22 6.30 -20.79
C SER A 12 3.35 7.18 -21.68
N SER A 13 2.76 6.58 -22.70
CA SER A 13 1.78 7.24 -23.56
C SER A 13 0.73 6.22 -24.00
N ASP A 14 -0.52 6.57 -23.81
CA ASP A 14 -1.71 5.87 -24.28
C ASP A 14 -2.72 6.93 -24.73
N ILE A 15 -3.24 6.78 -25.95
CA ILE A 15 -4.11 7.76 -26.57
C ILE A 15 -5.45 7.09 -26.86
N GLY A 16 -6.45 7.46 -26.07
CA GLY A 16 -7.83 7.06 -26.29
C GLY A 16 -8.43 7.65 -27.58
N ASP A 17 -9.53 7.06 -28.05
CA ASP A 17 -10.21 7.54 -29.24
C ASP A 17 -10.81 8.96 -29.05
N SER A 18 -10.87 9.72 -30.13
CA SER A 18 -11.28 11.14 -30.08
C SER A 18 -12.71 11.40 -29.56
N LEU A 19 -13.62 10.43 -29.65
CA LEU A 19 -15.00 10.60 -29.20
C LEU A 19 -15.14 10.33 -27.70
N SER A 20 -14.43 9.33 -27.18
CA SER A 20 -14.31 9.07 -25.73
C SER A 20 -13.57 10.22 -25.04
N MET A 21 -12.45 10.68 -25.62
CA MET A 21 -11.68 11.82 -25.09
C MET A 21 -12.47 13.13 -25.05
N ALA A 22 -13.44 13.31 -25.96
CA ALA A 22 -14.32 14.48 -25.99
C ALA A 22 -15.54 14.36 -25.05
N ASN A 23 -15.63 13.31 -24.21
CA ASN A 23 -16.80 12.98 -23.39
C ASN A 23 -18.12 12.92 -24.19
N LYS A 24 -18.05 12.58 -25.48
CA LYS A 24 -19.21 12.52 -26.37
C LYS A 24 -19.92 11.17 -26.34
N ILE A 25 -19.32 10.16 -25.70
CA ILE A 25 -19.92 8.84 -25.53
C ILE A 25 -20.35 8.69 -24.06
N ILE A 26 -21.66 8.70 -23.85
CA ILE A 26 -22.26 8.51 -22.52
C ILE A 26 -21.97 7.08 -22.06
N GLY A 27 -21.36 6.94 -20.88
CA GLY A 27 -20.98 5.64 -20.32
C GLY A 27 -19.69 5.03 -20.91
N SER A 28 -18.95 5.76 -21.77
CA SER A 28 -17.59 5.36 -22.17
C SER A 28 -16.57 5.83 -21.14
N GLY A 29 -15.66 4.92 -20.78
CA GLY A 29 -14.57 5.20 -19.85
C GLY A 29 -13.21 5.39 -20.50
N GLY A 30 -13.14 5.62 -21.82
CA GLY A 30 -11.87 5.82 -22.52
C GLY A 30 -11.13 7.05 -22.02
N SER A 31 -9.95 6.85 -21.46
CA SER A 31 -9.01 7.91 -21.07
C SER A 31 -7.70 7.75 -21.83
N SER A 32 -6.91 8.82 -21.83
CA SER A 32 -5.52 8.79 -22.26
C SER A 32 -4.62 8.82 -21.04
N ASN A 33 -3.42 8.28 -21.17
CA ASN A 33 -2.37 8.46 -20.18
C ASN A 33 -1.14 9.02 -20.88
N SER A 34 -0.54 10.08 -20.35
CA SER A 34 0.78 10.50 -20.82
C SER A 34 1.55 11.09 -19.67
N GLY A 35 2.75 10.58 -19.44
CA GLY A 35 3.60 11.05 -18.36
C GLY A 35 5.01 10.52 -18.47
N ASP A 36 5.93 11.33 -17.99
CA ASP A 36 7.35 11.04 -17.94
C ASP A 36 7.82 11.08 -16.48
N ARG A 37 8.83 10.27 -16.18
CA ARG A 37 9.50 10.21 -14.89
C ARG A 37 10.99 10.12 -15.11
N SER A 38 11.73 10.99 -14.45
CA SER A 38 13.16 10.81 -14.22
C SER A 38 13.39 10.46 -12.77
N ARG A 39 14.37 9.58 -12.52
CA ARG A 39 14.77 9.14 -11.20
C ARG A 39 16.27 9.12 -11.11
N THR A 40 16.82 9.72 -10.05
CA THR A 40 18.23 9.56 -9.69
C THR A 40 18.33 8.93 -8.32
N ALA A 41 19.11 7.87 -8.21
CA ALA A 41 19.35 7.16 -6.97
C ALA A 41 20.83 7.23 -6.62
N GLU A 42 21.12 7.36 -5.33
CA GLU A 42 22.45 7.31 -4.76
C GLU A 42 22.45 6.31 -3.62
N PHE A 43 23.50 5.50 -3.52
CA PHE A 43 23.57 4.46 -2.50
C PHE A 43 24.97 4.31 -1.93
N VAL A 44 25.01 3.97 -0.64
CA VAL A 44 26.23 3.66 0.10
C VAL A 44 26.02 2.36 0.84
N GLU A 45 26.99 1.46 0.76
CA GLU A 45 26.99 0.19 1.47
C GLU A 45 28.30 -0.03 2.23
N LEU A 46 28.16 -0.43 3.49
CA LEU A 46 29.23 -0.72 4.42
C LEU A 46 29.06 -2.15 4.92
N ALA A 47 30.12 -2.94 4.81
CA ALA A 47 30.20 -4.28 5.39
C ALA A 47 31.47 -4.33 6.25
N ILE A 48 31.29 -4.59 7.54
CA ILE A 48 32.32 -4.54 8.57
C ILE A 48 32.46 -5.95 9.18
N PRO A 49 33.51 -6.71 8.83
CA PRO A 49 33.82 -7.97 9.50
C PRO A 49 34.50 -7.67 10.83
N VAL A 50 33.72 -7.56 11.90
CA VAL A 50 34.22 -7.24 13.26
C VAL A 50 35.05 -8.41 13.79
N ILE A 51 34.54 -9.63 13.65
CA ILE A 51 35.26 -10.87 13.99
C ILE A 51 35.26 -11.78 12.77
N GLY A 52 36.45 -12.20 12.35
CA GLY A 52 36.73 -13.10 11.25
C GLY A 52 37.76 -14.15 11.66
N GLU A 53 38.42 -14.75 10.68
CA GLU A 53 39.37 -15.86 10.91
C GLU A 53 40.59 -15.46 11.74
N ASP A 54 41.11 -14.24 11.53
CA ASP A 54 42.35 -13.77 12.15
C ASP A 54 42.22 -13.33 13.62
N ASN A 55 40.99 -13.07 14.11
CA ASN A 55 40.73 -12.50 15.44
C ASN A 55 39.61 -13.22 16.22
N ARG A 56 39.40 -14.51 15.95
CA ARG A 56 38.41 -15.34 16.66
C ARG A 56 38.72 -15.37 18.16
N ILE A 57 37.66 -15.29 18.97
CA ILE A 57 37.71 -15.55 20.40
C ILE A 57 36.75 -16.70 20.74
N THR A 58 37.02 -17.42 21.82
CA THR A 58 36.20 -18.57 22.23
C THR A 58 34.72 -18.17 22.33
N GLY A 59 33.85 -18.84 21.58
CA GLY A 59 32.40 -18.56 21.53
C GLY A 59 31.96 -17.47 20.56
N LEU A 60 32.88 -16.88 19.77
CA LEU A 60 32.60 -15.85 18.77
C LEU A 60 33.50 -16.09 17.54
N HIS A 61 33.04 -16.93 16.61
CA HIS A 61 33.76 -17.27 15.38
C HIS A 61 33.59 -16.22 14.28
N THR A 62 32.41 -15.60 14.17
CA THR A 62 32.15 -14.55 13.19
C THR A 62 31.19 -13.52 13.74
N LEU A 63 31.51 -12.25 13.53
CA LEU A 63 30.60 -11.13 13.74
C LEU A 63 30.77 -10.17 12.57
N GLY A 64 29.70 -10.02 11.79
CA GLY A 64 29.64 -9.11 10.65
C GLY A 64 28.51 -8.14 10.84
N LEU A 65 28.78 -6.86 10.55
CA LEU A 65 27.78 -5.81 10.48
C LEU A 65 27.66 -5.34 9.04
N GLN A 66 26.45 -5.10 8.58
CA GLN A 66 26.18 -4.45 7.30
C GLN A 66 25.26 -3.26 7.55
N ALA A 67 25.58 -2.13 6.93
CA ALA A 67 24.71 -0.99 6.84
C ALA A 67 24.66 -0.55 5.39
N ALA A 68 23.47 -0.28 4.87
CA ALA A 68 23.28 0.29 3.55
C ALA A 68 22.24 1.40 3.63
N TRP A 69 22.36 2.39 2.76
CA TRP A 69 21.39 3.45 2.63
C TRP A 69 21.27 3.82 1.16
N ARG A 70 20.04 3.85 0.66
CA ARG A 70 19.71 4.30 -0.69
C ARG A 70 18.75 5.47 -0.63
N PHE A 71 19.12 6.58 -1.26
CA PHE A 71 18.29 7.77 -1.43
C PHE A 71 17.88 7.87 -2.89
N GLU A 72 16.59 8.02 -3.17
CA GLU A 72 16.08 8.17 -4.54
C GLU A 72 15.28 9.45 -4.68
N GLN A 73 15.60 10.26 -5.69
CA GLN A 73 14.85 11.45 -6.06
C GLN A 73 14.11 11.21 -7.38
N TYR A 74 12.80 11.41 -7.34
CA TYR A 74 11.90 11.31 -8.47
C TYR A 74 11.41 12.70 -8.90
N SER A 75 11.14 12.87 -10.19
CA SER A 75 10.63 14.14 -10.72
C SER A 75 9.14 14.38 -10.48
N ASP A 76 8.41 13.40 -9.95
CA ASP A 76 6.95 13.43 -9.80
C ASP A 76 6.50 13.43 -8.34
N PHE A 77 6.67 12.35 -7.60
CA PHE A 77 6.12 12.20 -6.24
C PHE A 77 7.09 12.60 -5.10
N GLY A 78 8.32 12.99 -5.43
CA GLY A 78 9.31 13.45 -4.44
C GLY A 78 10.48 12.49 -4.26
N ASN A 79 10.84 12.17 -3.02
CA ASN A 79 12.02 11.38 -2.69
C ASN A 79 11.70 10.22 -1.75
N THR A 80 12.57 9.22 -1.72
CA THR A 80 12.51 8.09 -0.77
C THR A 80 13.87 7.83 -0.14
N ASP A 81 13.86 7.34 1.09
CA ASP A 81 15.05 6.93 1.81
C ASP A 81 14.88 5.52 2.37
N ASN A 82 15.87 4.67 2.08
CA ASN A 82 15.77 3.24 2.33
C ASN A 82 17.01 2.76 3.08
N PRO A 83 17.00 2.87 4.42
CA PRO A 83 18.06 2.31 5.25
C PRO A 83 17.95 0.79 5.36
N LYS A 84 19.10 0.15 5.56
CA LYS A 84 19.21 -1.27 5.85
C LYS A 84 20.32 -1.52 6.86
N PHE A 85 20.03 -2.35 7.85
CA PHE A 85 20.98 -2.80 8.84
C PHE A 85 20.88 -4.32 8.98
N SER A 86 22.01 -5.01 8.87
CA SER A 86 22.07 -6.45 9.07
C SER A 86 23.20 -6.84 10.02
N ILE A 87 22.92 -7.82 10.87
CA ILE A 87 23.88 -8.42 11.79
C ILE A 87 24.01 -9.90 11.43
N LYS A 88 25.24 -10.36 11.31
CA LYS A 88 25.61 -11.76 11.14
C LYS A 88 26.44 -12.19 12.33
N TYR A 89 25.97 -13.16 13.10
CA TYR A 89 26.68 -13.66 14.27
C TYR A 89 26.78 -15.18 14.22
N ALA A 90 28.00 -15.71 14.20
CA ALA A 90 28.27 -17.14 14.29
C ALA A 90 29.11 -17.41 15.55
N PRO A 91 28.51 -17.94 16.63
CA PRO A 91 29.28 -18.35 17.80
C PRO A 91 30.21 -19.53 17.52
N THR A 92 29.83 -20.38 16.56
CA THR A 92 30.57 -21.58 16.13
C THR A 92 30.49 -21.70 14.60
N GLU A 93 31.21 -22.66 14.02
CA GLU A 93 31.12 -22.95 12.58
C GLU A 93 29.80 -23.60 12.16
N ARG A 94 29.00 -24.06 13.13
CA ARG A 94 27.76 -24.79 12.90
C ARG A 94 26.51 -23.98 13.18
N LEU A 95 26.63 -22.84 13.84
CA LEU A 95 25.49 -22.05 14.30
C LEU A 95 25.63 -20.63 13.79
N LEU A 96 24.59 -20.16 13.09
CA LEU A 96 24.56 -18.86 12.47
C LEU A 96 23.26 -18.15 12.79
N PHE A 97 23.37 -17.00 13.44
CA PHE A 97 22.30 -16.05 13.64
C PHE A 97 22.40 -14.95 12.59
N ARG A 98 21.25 -14.57 12.02
CA ARG A 98 21.14 -13.39 11.15
C ARG A 98 19.93 -12.58 11.57
N SER A 99 20.11 -11.27 11.63
CA SER A 99 19.00 -10.33 11.82
C SER A 99 19.14 -9.19 10.83
N THR A 100 18.05 -8.76 10.23
CA THR A 100 18.02 -7.62 9.29
C THR A 100 16.79 -6.77 9.57
N TYR A 101 17.00 -5.46 9.60
CA TYR A 101 15.96 -4.46 9.49
C TYR A 101 16.23 -3.67 8.21
N GLN A 102 15.21 -3.43 7.40
CA GLN A 102 15.33 -2.61 6.20
C GLN A 102 13.97 -2.00 5.85
N THR A 103 14.01 -0.80 5.30
CA THR A 103 12.84 -0.17 4.66
C THR A 103 12.95 -0.39 3.16
N VAL A 104 11.81 -0.68 2.54
CA VAL A 104 11.68 -0.80 1.08
C VAL A 104 10.46 0.00 0.63
N PHE A 105 10.39 0.35 -0.64
CA PHE A 105 9.27 1.12 -1.17
C PHE A 105 8.88 0.64 -2.57
N LYS A 106 7.68 1.03 -2.98
CA LYS A 106 7.17 0.90 -4.33
C LYS A 106 6.61 2.24 -4.79
N ALA A 107 7.31 2.85 -5.74
CA ALA A 107 6.86 4.08 -6.39
C ALA A 107 5.48 3.91 -7.05
N PRO A 108 4.60 4.94 -7.02
CA PRO A 108 3.37 4.96 -7.81
C PRO A 108 3.70 4.70 -9.28
N SER A 109 2.87 3.95 -9.99
CA SER A 109 3.08 3.77 -11.43
C SER A 109 2.74 5.07 -12.19
N LEU A 110 3.33 5.26 -13.39
CA LEU A 110 2.93 6.37 -14.27
C LEU A 110 1.43 6.34 -14.59
N TYR A 111 0.83 5.15 -14.62
CA TYR A 111 -0.62 4.98 -14.76
C TYR A 111 -1.37 5.53 -13.54
N HIS A 112 -0.96 5.18 -12.32
CA HIS A 112 -1.59 5.72 -11.10
C HIS A 112 -1.47 7.24 -10.98
N LEU A 113 -0.44 7.86 -11.56
CA LEU A 113 -0.26 9.33 -11.50
C LEU A 113 -0.99 10.07 -12.62
N TYR A 114 -0.92 9.56 -13.86
CA TYR A 114 -1.25 10.33 -15.06
C TYR A 114 -2.39 9.74 -15.90
N MET A 115 -3.02 8.64 -15.46
CA MET A 115 -4.23 8.14 -16.10
C MET A 115 -5.28 9.26 -16.15
N GLY A 116 -5.78 9.56 -17.35
CA GLY A 116 -6.84 10.54 -17.52
C GLY A 116 -8.13 10.14 -16.83
N ASN A 117 -8.94 11.14 -16.49
CA ASN A 117 -10.18 10.90 -15.77
C ASN A 117 -11.20 10.17 -16.64
N THR A 118 -11.67 9.05 -16.12
CA THR A 118 -12.78 8.24 -16.63
C THR A 118 -14.05 8.57 -15.85
N ILE A 119 -15.18 8.63 -16.55
CA ILE A 119 -16.50 8.87 -15.97
C ILE A 119 -17.34 7.60 -16.04
N SER A 120 -17.99 7.25 -14.94
CA SER A 120 -18.95 6.15 -14.85
C SER A 120 -20.23 6.61 -14.14
N TYR A 121 -21.27 5.78 -14.23
CA TYR A 121 -22.59 6.04 -13.64
C TYR A 121 -23.10 4.82 -12.85
N PRO A 122 -22.40 4.38 -11.79
CA PRO A 122 -22.86 3.28 -10.96
C PRO A 122 -24.19 3.63 -10.28
N THR A 123 -25.05 2.63 -10.10
CA THR A 123 -26.23 2.76 -9.25
C THR A 123 -25.79 2.72 -7.79
N LEU A 124 -25.99 3.83 -7.07
CA LEU A 124 -25.65 3.97 -5.66
C LEU A 124 -26.87 4.44 -4.88
N ARG A 125 -26.83 4.26 -3.56
CA ARG A 125 -27.84 4.74 -2.62
C ARG A 125 -27.29 5.92 -1.85
N ASP A 126 -27.98 7.07 -1.86
CA ASP A 126 -27.63 8.26 -1.07
C ASP A 126 -28.43 8.29 0.25
N PRO A 127 -27.81 7.90 1.39
CA PRO A 127 -28.49 7.91 2.68
C PRO A 127 -28.92 9.32 3.11
N ALA A 128 -28.21 10.35 2.64
CA ALA A 128 -28.45 11.72 3.05
C ALA A 128 -29.68 12.35 2.37
N SER A 129 -30.00 11.92 1.14
CA SER A 129 -31.24 12.31 0.44
C SER A 129 -32.38 11.29 0.57
N GLY A 130 -32.11 10.10 1.13
CA GLY A 130 -33.11 9.04 1.31
C GLY A 130 -33.46 8.30 0.03
N ASP A 131 -32.61 8.40 -1.00
CA ASP A 131 -32.79 7.76 -2.30
C ASP A 131 -32.69 6.22 -2.19
N GLU A 132 -33.44 5.46 -2.99
CA GLU A 132 -33.44 3.98 -3.00
C GLU A 132 -32.55 3.34 -4.07
N GLY A 133 -31.82 4.14 -4.85
CA GLY A 133 -30.88 3.70 -5.87
C GLY A 133 -30.98 4.54 -7.14
N MET A 134 -30.02 5.44 -7.35
CA MET A 134 -29.89 6.27 -8.57
C MET A 134 -28.49 6.14 -9.17
N GLN A 135 -28.37 6.48 -10.45
CA GLN A 135 -27.07 6.55 -11.10
C GLN A 135 -26.39 7.88 -10.78
N TYR A 136 -25.23 7.82 -10.13
CA TYR A 136 -24.44 9.01 -9.81
C TYR A 136 -23.18 9.07 -10.66
N LYS A 137 -22.80 10.27 -11.07
CA LYS A 137 -21.56 10.50 -11.82
C LYS A 137 -20.35 10.21 -10.91
N THR A 138 -19.58 9.19 -11.23
CA THR A 138 -18.33 8.87 -10.52
C THR A 138 -17.14 9.07 -11.44
N ARG A 139 -16.15 9.84 -10.99
CA ARG A 139 -14.90 10.10 -11.68
C ARG A 139 -13.80 9.27 -11.04
N SER A 140 -13.07 8.54 -11.86
CA SER A 140 -11.86 7.81 -11.47
C SER A 140 -10.72 8.25 -12.37
N GLY A 141 -9.49 8.22 -11.89
CA GLY A 141 -8.33 8.60 -12.68
C GLY A 141 -7.04 8.50 -11.87
N GLY A 142 -5.97 8.94 -12.52
CA GLY A 142 -4.68 9.11 -11.89
C GLY A 142 -4.71 10.26 -10.88
N ASN A 143 -3.83 10.16 -9.89
CA ASN A 143 -3.66 11.16 -8.84
C ASN A 143 -2.18 11.53 -8.73
N ALA A 144 -1.83 12.74 -9.15
CA ALA A 144 -0.46 13.24 -9.09
C ALA A 144 0.04 13.48 -7.65
N GLY A 145 -0.85 13.45 -6.65
CA GLY A 145 -0.52 13.60 -5.23
C GLY A 145 -0.26 12.28 -4.49
N LEU A 146 -0.10 11.15 -5.20
CA LEU A 146 0.21 9.87 -4.57
C LEU A 146 1.65 9.84 -4.02
N THR A 147 1.78 9.30 -2.82
CA THR A 147 3.07 8.95 -2.20
C THR A 147 3.45 7.49 -2.54
N PRO A 148 4.72 7.10 -2.40
CA PRO A 148 5.12 5.70 -2.53
C PRO A 148 4.44 4.82 -1.46
N GLU A 149 4.25 3.54 -1.80
CA GLU A 149 3.93 2.51 -0.80
C GLU A 149 5.24 2.15 -0.09
N GLU A 150 5.28 2.14 1.24
CA GLU A 150 6.49 1.89 2.03
C GLU A 150 6.31 0.64 2.89
N SER A 151 7.39 -0.13 3.08
CA SER A 151 7.36 -1.35 3.86
C SER A 151 8.58 -1.46 4.76
N ASP A 152 8.35 -1.56 6.06
CA ASP A 152 9.36 -1.88 7.05
C ASP A 152 9.44 -3.39 7.25
N ASN A 153 10.65 -3.93 7.07
CA ASN A 153 10.88 -5.37 7.07
C ASN A 153 11.86 -5.74 8.17
N ILE A 154 11.42 -6.58 9.10
CA ILE A 154 12.27 -7.20 10.11
C ILE A 154 12.37 -8.70 9.80
N SER A 155 13.59 -9.22 9.82
CA SER A 155 13.83 -10.65 9.76
C SER A 155 14.88 -11.06 10.78
N ALA A 156 14.67 -12.19 11.44
CA ALA A 156 15.63 -12.77 12.36
C ALA A 156 15.61 -14.29 12.23
N GLY A 157 16.76 -14.93 12.09
CA GLY A 157 16.80 -16.36 11.86
C GLY A 157 18.07 -17.03 12.38
N VAL A 158 17.95 -18.33 12.53
CA VAL A 158 18.99 -19.23 12.99
C VAL A 158 19.16 -20.32 11.96
N LEU A 159 20.40 -20.60 11.58
CA LEU A 159 20.80 -21.78 10.81
C LEU A 159 21.70 -22.64 11.71
N TYR A 160 21.41 -23.93 11.75
CA TYR A 160 22.19 -24.92 12.48
C TYR A 160 22.58 -26.09 11.57
N ASP A 161 23.87 -26.25 11.37
CA ASP A 161 24.47 -27.37 10.66
C ASP A 161 24.68 -28.52 11.65
N VAL A 162 23.84 -29.54 11.55
CA VAL A 162 23.84 -30.69 12.44
C VAL A 162 25.05 -31.57 12.13
N PRO A 163 25.86 -31.96 13.14
CA PRO A 163 26.99 -32.85 12.93
C PRO A 163 26.52 -34.20 12.37
N MET A 164 27.02 -34.55 11.20
CA MET A 164 26.70 -35.78 10.48
C MET A 164 28.00 -36.49 10.05
N PRO A 165 27.94 -37.78 9.70
CA PRO A 165 29.05 -38.49 9.05
C PRO A 165 29.51 -37.78 7.77
N GLU A 166 30.75 -37.97 7.34
CA GLU A 166 31.35 -37.27 6.18
C GLU A 166 30.55 -37.40 4.86
N ASN A 167 29.75 -38.47 4.72
CA ASN A 167 28.94 -38.71 3.55
C ASN A 167 27.51 -38.12 3.66
N MET A 168 27.18 -37.41 4.74
CA MET A 168 25.86 -36.84 5.02
C MET A 168 25.98 -35.37 5.43
N THR A 169 24.97 -34.57 5.07
CA THR A 169 24.82 -33.20 5.54
C THR A 169 23.39 -32.99 5.99
N LEU A 170 23.19 -32.31 7.13
CA LEU A 170 21.88 -31.86 7.59
C LEU A 170 22.00 -30.42 8.09
N SER A 171 21.23 -29.52 7.48
CA SER A 171 21.12 -28.12 7.90
C SER A 171 19.67 -27.81 8.24
N LEU A 172 19.44 -27.32 9.44
CA LEU A 172 18.14 -26.87 9.93
C LEU A 172 18.15 -25.36 10.00
N GLY A 173 17.06 -24.71 9.62
CA GLY A 173 16.90 -23.28 9.87
C GLY A 173 15.49 -22.92 10.26
N VAL A 174 15.43 -21.87 11.08
CA VAL A 174 14.20 -21.25 11.54
C VAL A 174 14.36 -19.74 11.39
N GLY A 175 13.43 -19.10 10.71
CA GLY A 175 13.37 -17.66 10.52
C GLY A 175 12.07 -17.10 11.07
N TYR A 176 12.12 -15.90 11.61
CA TYR A 176 10.99 -15.02 11.85
C TYR A 176 11.06 -13.89 10.83
N PHE A 177 9.91 -13.52 10.30
CA PHE A 177 9.74 -12.36 9.45
C PHE A 177 8.55 -11.54 9.91
N LYS A 178 8.67 -10.22 9.73
CA LYS A 178 7.59 -9.26 9.88
C LYS A 178 7.70 -8.21 8.78
N TYR A 179 6.57 -7.91 8.16
CA TYR A 179 6.41 -6.89 7.14
C TYR A 179 5.29 -5.94 7.57
N ASP A 180 5.59 -4.65 7.58
CA ASP A 180 4.65 -3.57 7.86
C ASP A 180 4.56 -2.71 6.61
N LEU A 181 3.53 -2.93 5.77
CA LEU A 181 3.30 -2.21 4.52
C LEU A 181 2.26 -1.11 4.73
N GLU A 182 2.66 0.14 4.49
CA GLU A 182 1.83 1.33 4.64
C GLU A 182 1.61 2.03 3.28
N ASP A 183 0.65 2.95 3.25
CA ASP A 183 0.35 3.81 2.11
C ASP A 183 0.05 3.06 0.80
N GLN A 184 -0.52 1.85 0.87
CA GLN A 184 -0.87 1.09 -0.31
C GLN A 184 -1.86 1.87 -1.19
N ILE A 185 -1.55 1.95 -2.49
CA ILE A 185 -2.31 2.73 -3.45
C ILE A 185 -3.52 1.93 -3.90
N ALA A 186 -4.70 2.40 -3.53
CA ALA A 186 -5.97 1.80 -3.90
C ALA A 186 -7.06 2.86 -4.10
N SER A 187 -8.22 2.43 -4.59
CA SER A 187 -9.41 3.29 -4.74
C SER A 187 -10.49 2.86 -3.77
N ILE A 188 -11.15 3.82 -3.12
CA ILE A 188 -12.32 3.53 -2.27
C ILE A 188 -13.58 3.49 -3.14
N GLY A 189 -14.45 2.52 -2.90
CA GLY A 189 -15.71 2.40 -3.64
C GLY A 189 -16.67 3.56 -3.34
N ALA A 190 -17.32 4.11 -4.37
CA ALA A 190 -18.21 5.26 -4.24
C ALA A 190 -19.36 5.05 -3.23
N GLN A 191 -19.95 3.85 -3.16
CA GLN A 191 -20.98 3.54 -2.16
C GLN A 191 -20.45 3.63 -0.72
N TYR A 192 -19.22 3.19 -0.48
CA TYR A 192 -18.60 3.29 0.84
C TYR A 192 -18.39 4.75 1.23
N MET A 193 -17.91 5.58 0.28
CA MET A 193 -17.76 7.01 0.50
C MET A 193 -19.10 7.66 0.85
N MET A 194 -20.16 7.35 0.10
CA MET A 194 -21.50 7.89 0.35
C MET A 194 -22.08 7.49 1.71
N ASN A 195 -21.82 6.26 2.15
CA ASN A 195 -22.25 5.80 3.48
C ASN A 195 -21.50 6.48 4.63
N ASN A 196 -20.34 7.10 4.36
CA ASN A 196 -19.45 7.73 5.35
C ASN A 196 -19.07 9.15 4.89
N GLU A 197 -20.05 9.89 4.35
CA GLU A 197 -19.80 11.16 3.66
C GLU A 197 -19.11 12.22 4.52
N ASP A 198 -19.32 12.20 5.84
CA ASP A 198 -18.65 13.07 6.82
C ASP A 198 -17.13 13.04 6.70
N ARG A 199 -16.56 11.94 6.20
CA ARG A 199 -15.11 11.72 6.06
C ARG A 199 -14.61 11.89 4.63
N PHE A 200 -15.52 11.98 3.67
CA PHE A 200 -15.23 12.07 2.23
C PHE A 200 -15.83 13.33 1.60
N GLN A 201 -16.01 14.40 2.39
CA GLN A 201 -16.58 15.66 1.92
C GLN A 201 -15.76 16.30 0.79
N ASP A 202 -14.45 16.03 0.74
CA ASP A 202 -13.56 16.46 -0.34
C ASP A 202 -13.72 15.63 -1.62
N LYS A 203 -14.27 14.41 -1.51
CA LYS A 203 -14.51 13.48 -2.63
C LYS A 203 -15.95 13.50 -3.13
N ILE A 204 -16.92 13.90 -2.31
CA ILE A 204 -18.33 13.98 -2.67
C ILE A 204 -18.71 15.43 -2.94
N ASN A 205 -18.79 15.78 -4.21
CA ASN A 205 -19.22 17.12 -4.61
C ASN A 205 -20.75 17.16 -4.76
N ARG A 206 -21.43 17.86 -3.85
CA ARG A 206 -22.87 18.15 -3.94
C ARG A 206 -23.13 19.50 -4.61
N ASN A 207 -24.21 19.58 -5.35
CA ASN A 207 -24.79 20.83 -5.80
C ASN A 207 -25.29 21.66 -4.59
N PRO A 208 -25.50 22.97 -4.74
CA PRO A 208 -26.20 23.76 -3.73
C PRO A 208 -27.56 23.15 -3.39
N GLN A 209 -27.95 23.23 -2.11
CA GLN A 209 -29.31 22.85 -1.69
C GLN A 209 -30.35 23.73 -2.39
N THR A 210 -31.44 23.12 -2.83
CA THR A 210 -32.62 23.84 -3.31
C THR A 210 -33.36 24.47 -2.13
N ASP A 211 -34.16 25.51 -2.38
CA ASP A 211 -34.92 26.17 -1.30
C ASP A 211 -35.95 25.21 -0.67
N ALA A 212 -36.58 24.35 -1.48
CA ALA A 212 -37.40 23.25 -0.99
C ALA A 212 -36.61 22.21 -0.17
N GLY A 213 -35.33 21.99 -0.50
CA GLY A 213 -34.45 21.09 0.24
C GLY A 213 -34.13 21.63 1.63
N LYS A 214 -33.86 22.95 1.74
CA LYS A 214 -33.64 23.64 3.03
C LYS A 214 -34.85 23.50 3.95
N SER A 215 -36.06 23.65 3.39
CA SER A 215 -37.31 23.60 4.17
C SER A 215 -37.86 22.19 4.41
N ALA A 216 -37.26 21.12 3.86
CA ALA A 216 -37.85 19.77 3.89
C ALA A 216 -37.80 19.08 5.27
N THR A 217 -36.91 19.49 6.19
CA THR A 217 -36.75 18.82 7.50
C THR A 217 -36.49 19.73 8.69
N ASN A 218 -36.46 21.06 8.50
CA ASN A 218 -36.28 22.01 9.59
C ASN A 218 -37.50 22.94 9.64
N PRO A 219 -38.46 22.70 10.54
CA PRO A 219 -39.35 23.78 10.90
C PRO A 219 -38.48 24.75 11.71
N GLY A 220 -38.33 26.00 11.29
CA GLY A 220 -37.56 26.99 12.03
C GLY A 220 -38.02 27.12 13.49
N PRO A 221 -37.40 27.97 14.32
CA PRO A 221 -37.86 28.23 15.70
C PRO A 221 -39.35 28.60 15.82
N ASP A 222 -39.94 29.08 14.73
CA ASP A 222 -41.35 29.44 14.57
C ASP A 222 -42.27 28.27 14.18
N VAL A 223 -41.71 27.07 14.03
CA VAL A 223 -42.36 25.81 13.62
C VAL A 223 -42.94 25.86 12.19
N ARG A 224 -42.45 26.76 11.33
CA ARG A 224 -42.90 26.89 9.95
C ARG A 224 -41.87 26.36 8.98
N PHE A 225 -42.35 25.86 7.84
CA PHE A 225 -41.50 25.42 6.73
C PHE A 225 -41.48 26.52 5.66
N GLY A 226 -40.29 26.84 5.13
CA GLY A 226 -40.16 27.66 3.93
C GLY A 226 -40.93 27.07 2.74
N THR A 227 -41.68 27.90 2.01
CA THR A 227 -42.41 27.51 0.80
C THR A 227 -41.95 28.36 -0.40
N GLU A 228 -42.30 27.95 -1.63
CA GLU A 228 -42.01 28.74 -2.84
C GLU A 228 -42.62 30.15 -2.77
N ASP A 229 -43.78 30.29 -2.10
CA ASP A 229 -44.49 31.56 -1.90
C ASP A 229 -44.02 32.35 -0.66
N SER A 230 -43.23 31.74 0.22
CA SER A 230 -42.74 32.35 1.47
C SER A 230 -41.35 31.80 1.84
N PRO A 231 -40.31 32.12 1.05
CA PRO A 231 -38.95 31.63 1.26
C PRO A 231 -38.31 32.18 2.53
N GLU A 232 -38.79 33.32 3.04
CA GLU A 232 -38.29 33.97 4.27
C GLU A 232 -38.50 33.13 5.53
N TRP A 233 -39.46 32.17 5.52
CA TRP A 233 -39.66 31.24 6.64
C TRP A 233 -38.57 30.17 6.74
N GLY A 234 -37.72 30.04 5.71
CA GLY A 234 -36.53 29.18 5.75
C GLY A 234 -35.22 29.91 6.07
N GLU A 235 -35.25 31.23 6.34
CA GLU A 235 -34.04 32.01 6.68
C GLU A 235 -33.61 31.87 8.15
N ASP A 236 -34.52 31.46 9.05
CA ASP A 236 -34.26 31.17 10.48
C ASP A 236 -33.85 29.70 10.71
N ASP A 237 -33.53 28.99 9.62
CA ASP A 237 -33.14 27.59 9.64
C ASP A 237 -31.68 27.41 10.07
N THR A 238 -31.37 26.29 10.73
CA THR A 238 -29.98 25.95 11.05
C THR A 238 -29.17 25.87 9.77
N VAL A 239 -27.99 26.52 9.75
CA VAL A 239 -27.04 26.39 8.64
C VAL A 239 -26.70 24.91 8.47
N GLY A 240 -27.20 24.28 7.40
CA GLY A 240 -27.03 22.84 7.13
C GLY A 240 -28.21 21.93 7.52
N GLY A 241 -29.35 22.48 7.92
CA GLY A 241 -30.62 21.73 8.00
C GLY A 241 -31.21 21.41 6.60
N GLY A 242 -32.13 20.44 6.52
CA GLY A 242 -32.79 20.08 5.26
C GLY A 242 -32.24 18.84 4.55
N ILE A 243 -32.79 18.54 3.37
CA ILE A 243 -32.24 17.54 2.44
C ILE A 243 -31.02 18.16 1.74
N PRO A 244 -29.83 17.51 1.77
CA PRO A 244 -28.64 18.01 1.07
C PRO A 244 -28.87 18.16 -0.44
N GLY A 245 -28.07 19.01 -1.08
CA GLY A 245 -28.13 19.14 -2.53
C GLY A 245 -27.78 17.84 -3.24
N SER A 246 -28.29 17.67 -4.46
CA SER A 246 -28.02 16.47 -5.26
C SER A 246 -26.52 16.32 -5.54
N ILE A 247 -26.04 15.08 -5.63
CA ILE A 247 -24.64 14.81 -5.94
C ILE A 247 -24.34 15.22 -7.39
N ASN A 248 -23.35 16.11 -7.56
CA ASN A 248 -22.81 16.49 -8.86
C ASN A 248 -21.85 15.42 -9.37
N TYR A 249 -20.88 15.01 -8.55
CA TYR A 249 -20.02 13.86 -8.81
C TYR A 249 -19.34 13.33 -7.54
N ILE A 250 -18.88 12.08 -7.62
CA ILE A 250 -18.02 11.43 -6.63
C ILE A 250 -16.64 11.22 -7.26
N ASP A 251 -15.58 11.54 -6.54
CA ASP A 251 -14.19 11.31 -6.95
C ASP A 251 -13.64 10.06 -6.25
N ASN A 252 -13.46 8.97 -6.99
CA ASN A 252 -12.89 7.73 -6.50
C ASN A 252 -11.50 7.44 -7.10
N SER A 253 -10.75 8.49 -7.44
CA SER A 253 -9.36 8.37 -7.91
C SER A 253 -8.48 7.68 -6.86
N TYR A 254 -7.34 7.14 -7.31
CA TYR A 254 -6.39 6.44 -6.44
C TYR A 254 -5.92 7.30 -5.26
N ALA A 255 -5.73 6.68 -4.11
CA ALA A 255 -5.18 7.30 -2.90
C ALA A 255 -4.35 6.28 -2.10
N ASN A 256 -3.44 6.77 -1.26
CA ASN A 256 -2.69 5.99 -0.28
C ASN A 256 -3.61 5.73 0.93
N ILE A 257 -4.07 4.49 1.13
CA ILE A 257 -5.20 4.22 2.03
C ILE A 257 -5.18 2.89 2.78
N ALA A 258 -4.36 1.93 2.34
CA ALA A 258 -4.39 0.58 2.89
C ALA A 258 -3.07 0.25 3.58
N GLU A 259 -3.20 -0.50 4.68
CA GLU A 259 -2.09 -0.98 5.49
C GLU A 259 -2.20 -2.51 5.61
N VAL A 260 -1.06 -3.19 5.54
CA VAL A 260 -0.96 -4.64 5.64
C VAL A 260 0.22 -5.00 6.52
N GLN A 261 -0.05 -5.67 7.63
CA GLN A 261 0.96 -6.25 8.51
C GLN A 261 0.94 -7.77 8.38
N VAL A 262 2.10 -8.38 8.15
CA VAL A 262 2.22 -9.84 8.08
C VAL A 262 3.41 -10.28 8.90
N GLU A 263 3.22 -11.23 9.80
CA GLU A 263 4.30 -11.88 10.53
C GLU A 263 4.18 -13.40 10.55
N GLY A 264 5.32 -14.07 10.65
CA GLY A 264 5.36 -15.51 10.59
C GLY A 264 6.73 -16.11 10.79
N LEU A 265 6.77 -17.43 10.63
CA LEU A 265 7.95 -18.25 10.78
C LEU A 265 8.21 -19.07 9.51
N ASP A 266 9.48 -19.14 9.12
CA ASP A 266 9.96 -20.02 8.08
C ASP A 266 10.79 -21.14 8.69
N PHE A 267 10.61 -22.37 8.22
CA PHE A 267 11.38 -23.54 8.60
C PHE A 267 11.99 -24.15 7.36
N ASN A 268 13.30 -24.40 7.40
CA ASN A 268 14.00 -25.12 6.34
C ASN A 268 14.74 -26.33 6.91
N VAL A 269 14.68 -27.44 6.19
CA VAL A 269 15.44 -28.65 6.45
C VAL A 269 16.08 -29.08 5.15
N ASN A 270 17.41 -29.04 5.08
CA ASN A 270 18.17 -29.49 3.92
C ASN A 270 18.99 -30.71 4.33
N TYR A 271 18.73 -31.84 3.71
CA TYR A 271 19.45 -33.09 3.96
C TYR A 271 20.07 -33.60 2.65
N ALA A 272 21.32 -34.02 2.70
CA ALA A 272 21.93 -34.74 1.58
C ALA A 272 22.76 -35.93 2.08
N ILE A 273 22.80 -36.98 1.28
CA ILE A 273 23.63 -38.15 1.49
C ILE A 273 24.31 -38.55 0.18
N SER A 274 25.63 -38.61 0.21
CA SER A 274 26.44 -39.10 -0.90
C SER A 274 26.73 -40.58 -0.70
N THR A 275 26.45 -41.38 -1.73
CA THR A 275 26.75 -42.81 -1.78
C THR A 275 27.88 -43.04 -2.77
N THR A 276 28.77 -43.99 -2.47
CA THR A 276 29.92 -44.29 -3.34
C THR A 276 29.50 -44.87 -4.69
N THR A 277 28.32 -45.50 -4.76
CA THR A 277 27.88 -46.29 -5.93
C THR A 277 26.66 -45.72 -6.66
N HIS A 278 25.83 -44.90 -6.00
CA HIS A 278 24.55 -44.43 -6.56
C HIS A 278 24.42 -42.89 -6.57
N GLY A 279 25.51 -42.17 -6.31
CA GLY A 279 25.54 -40.71 -6.33
C GLY A 279 24.97 -40.07 -5.05
N THR A 280 24.57 -38.80 -5.15
CA THR A 280 24.06 -38.00 -4.02
C THR A 280 22.55 -37.90 -4.07
N PHE A 281 21.90 -38.21 -2.96
CA PHE A 281 20.47 -38.01 -2.74
C PHE A 281 20.30 -36.80 -1.84
N ALA A 282 19.45 -35.84 -2.24
CA ALA A 282 19.14 -34.66 -1.45
C ALA A 282 17.62 -34.54 -1.24
N CYS A 283 17.24 -33.97 -0.10
CA CYS A 283 15.86 -33.67 0.26
C CYS A 283 15.84 -32.31 0.95
N ASP A 284 15.11 -31.38 0.36
CA ASP A 284 14.91 -30.03 0.87
C ASP A 284 13.44 -29.86 1.22
N ILE A 285 13.16 -29.48 2.46
CA ILE A 285 11.83 -29.22 2.98
C ILE A 285 11.79 -27.75 3.41
N TYR A 286 10.81 -27.02 2.88
CA TYR A 286 10.52 -25.65 3.27
C TYR A 286 9.08 -25.55 3.74
N VAL A 287 8.87 -24.93 4.90
CA VAL A 287 7.55 -24.68 5.48
C VAL A 287 7.50 -23.23 5.92
N ALA A 288 6.50 -22.50 5.46
CA ALA A 288 6.17 -21.16 5.96
C ALA A 288 4.90 -21.25 6.79
N TYR A 289 4.89 -20.60 7.93
CA TYR A 289 3.76 -20.46 8.83
C TYR A 289 3.49 -18.98 9.06
N ILE A 290 2.30 -18.52 8.66
CA ILE A 290 1.86 -17.15 8.92
C ILE A 290 1.13 -17.16 10.26
N ASP A 291 1.64 -16.38 11.21
CA ASP A 291 1.07 -16.26 12.55
C ASP A 291 -0.04 -15.20 12.58
N SER A 292 0.21 -14.04 11.95
CA SER A 292 -0.77 -12.97 11.78
C SER A 292 -0.68 -12.35 10.38
N TYR A 293 -1.85 -12.01 9.85
CA TYR A 293 -2.06 -11.24 8.63
C TYR A 293 -3.15 -10.21 8.94
N ASP A 294 -2.75 -9.02 9.34
CA ASP A 294 -3.65 -7.91 9.63
C ASP A 294 -3.75 -7.00 8.41
N GLN A 295 -4.97 -6.84 7.88
CA GLN A 295 -5.24 -5.96 6.75
C GLN A 295 -6.23 -4.86 7.13
N GLN A 296 -5.80 -3.62 6.97
CA GLN A 296 -6.68 -2.46 6.95
C GLN A 296 -6.85 -1.99 5.51
N SER A 297 -8.00 -2.31 4.89
CA SER A 297 -8.25 -1.98 3.48
C SER A 297 -8.53 -0.48 3.23
N ARG A 298 -8.92 0.26 4.27
CA ARG A 298 -9.28 1.67 4.24
C ARG A 298 -8.91 2.29 5.59
N PRO A 299 -8.60 3.59 5.69
CA PRO A 299 -8.06 4.24 6.91
C PRO A 299 -8.99 4.18 8.13
N THR A 300 -10.17 3.61 7.95
CA THR A 300 -11.35 3.71 8.80
C THR A 300 -11.95 2.36 9.11
N ASP A 301 -11.59 1.34 8.32
CA ASP A 301 -12.00 -0.03 8.56
C ASP A 301 -11.15 -0.57 9.75
N PRO A 302 -11.73 -1.39 10.64
CA PRO A 302 -10.90 -2.13 11.59
C PRO A 302 -9.93 -3.02 10.81
N SER A 303 -8.75 -3.29 11.37
CA SER A 303 -7.89 -4.34 10.84
C SER A 303 -8.65 -5.68 10.87
N ALA A 304 -8.52 -6.43 9.79
CA ALA A 304 -9.05 -7.78 9.69
C ALA A 304 -7.89 -8.78 9.73
N GLU A 305 -7.94 -9.70 10.70
CA GLU A 305 -7.03 -10.84 10.79
C GLU A 305 -7.43 -11.90 9.77
N LEU A 306 -6.52 -12.21 8.85
CA LEU A 306 -6.70 -13.12 7.73
C LEU A 306 -5.81 -14.38 7.84
N ALA A 307 -4.99 -14.51 8.87
CA ALA A 307 -4.21 -15.72 9.08
C ALA A 307 -5.13 -16.93 9.28
N GLY A 308 -4.94 -17.96 8.45
CA GLY A 308 -5.68 -19.23 8.57
C GLY A 308 -7.12 -19.23 8.04
N THR A 309 -7.57 -18.17 7.35
CA THR A 309 -8.87 -18.13 6.66
C THR A 309 -8.86 -18.79 5.28
#